data_AF-A0A7X7G3G2-F1
#
_entry.id   AF-A0A7X7G3G2-F1
#
_cell.length_a   1.000
_cell.length_b   1.000
_cell.length_c   1.000
_cell.angle_alpha   90.00
_cell.angle_beta   90.00
_cell.angle_gamma   90.00
#
_symmetry.space_group_name_H-M   'P 1'
#
loop_
_entity.id
_entity.type
_entity.pdbx_description
1 polymer ?
#
loop_
_entity_poly.entity_id
_entity_poly.type
_entity_poly.pdbx_seq_one_letter_code
_entity_poly.pdbx_strand_id
1 'polypeptide(L)'
;MNENMRVVVAEETPSVMHAADELASFLGTVTGRRIPVGRERAKGVNLLVGPAAARLADPAFDAGGLGAEGIVLRSAGNDLILAGGHPRGTLYAVYTFLEDYAGCRWWTEKASCVPANPGFAVPKELNIRHVPALEYRWPFWTHINASADLAVRNKVNGPDRLRDPKYGGRMSHGGVHTFSRLIPPAKYFGEHPEWFSELQGRRTHERAQLCLSNGDMRRELTRELKAFIRGNPEPAVYSVSQNDWEGYCECAACRALAGKYGWQSGIMIWFVNQVAEEIEKEFPSASLSTLAYMYTRSAPTGIRVRKNVIVQLCSIECSFSAPLEHERNLAFQKDIRAWSKVADRLYVWDYVTNFRHHVLPHPNLRVLGPNVRFLAAHNVKGIFEQGAYTTRGAEFAELRGWVLAKLLWDPSLDGGRLIREFVEGYYGPAAGPHVLRYIDLMHDAVEAGNDHLGCFSEHTAAFLSFENLAAGWKLLAAAEAAAEGSPEYLPRVQAAQLPVMYAFLMRWNEMRGRAKQIGAAWPLAEDIRAVHAAFLRIARSEGMTRLTEWIEGFGALDDAVKKAGAGS
;
A
#
# COMPACT_ATOMS: atom_id res chain seq x y z
N MET A 1 30.52 8.02 29.48
CA MET A 1 31.63 7.83 28.52
C MET A 1 31.00 7.87 27.14
N ASN A 2 31.06 9.00 26.46
CA ASN A 2 30.41 9.15 25.16
C ASN A 2 31.46 8.87 24.09
N GLU A 3 31.34 7.71 23.44
CA GLU A 3 32.26 7.27 22.40
C GLU A 3 32.16 8.19 21.18
N ASN A 4 33.30 8.55 20.58
CA ASN A 4 33.30 9.26 19.30
C ASN A 4 32.74 8.32 18.23
N MET A 5 31.65 8.73 17.57
CA MET A 5 31.02 7.99 16.47
C MET A 5 31.41 8.61 15.13
N ARG A 6 31.61 7.78 14.10
CA ARG A 6 31.87 8.19 12.71
C ARG A 6 31.13 7.27 11.75
N VAL A 7 30.57 7.83 10.68
CA VAL A 7 30.04 7.05 9.56
C VAL A 7 31.16 6.82 8.54
N VAL A 8 31.32 5.57 8.11
CA VAL A 8 32.35 5.14 7.16
C VAL A 8 31.70 4.56 5.91
N VAL A 9 32.08 5.08 4.75
CA VAL A 9 31.65 4.62 3.42
C VAL A 9 32.86 4.28 2.56
N ALA A 10 32.80 3.17 1.81
CA ALA A 10 33.88 2.73 0.93
C ALA A 10 33.43 2.47 -0.52
N GLU A 11 32.16 2.74 -0.84
CA GLU A 11 31.62 2.72 -2.20
C GLU A 11 30.70 3.93 -2.40
N GLU A 12 30.72 4.51 -3.60
CA GLU A 12 30.06 5.79 -3.90
C GLU A 12 28.80 5.62 -4.76
N THR A 13 28.07 4.53 -4.57
CA THR A 13 26.75 4.42 -5.20
C THR A 13 25.80 5.47 -4.60
N PRO A 14 24.91 6.09 -5.40
CA PRO A 14 24.04 7.16 -4.91
C PRO A 14 23.22 6.77 -3.67
N SER A 15 22.71 5.53 -3.60
CA SER A 15 21.91 5.08 -2.47
C SER A 15 22.71 4.83 -1.19
N VAL A 16 23.96 4.38 -1.31
CA VAL A 16 24.86 4.20 -0.15
C VAL A 16 25.29 5.55 0.43
N MET A 17 25.63 6.51 -0.43
CA MET A 17 25.98 7.86 0.01
C MET A 17 24.80 8.55 0.69
N HIS A 18 23.60 8.46 0.10
CA HIS A 18 22.39 8.99 0.73
C HIS A 18 22.10 8.33 2.08
N ALA A 19 22.26 7.01 2.20
CA ALA A 19 22.10 6.31 3.47
C ALA A 19 23.09 6.78 4.54
N ALA A 20 24.34 7.03 4.17
CA ALA A 20 25.37 7.54 5.08
C ALA A 20 25.06 8.95 5.58
N ASP A 21 24.60 9.83 4.69
CA ASP A 21 24.20 11.20 5.03
C ASP A 21 22.96 11.21 5.95
N GLU A 22 21.95 10.39 5.66
CA GLU A 22 20.75 10.24 6.51
C GLU A 22 21.14 9.71 7.90
N LEU A 23 21.99 8.70 7.97
CA LEU A 23 22.47 8.14 9.24
C LEU A 23 23.19 9.20 10.08
N ALA A 24 24.13 9.93 9.49
CA ALA A 24 24.88 10.98 10.17
C ALA A 24 23.98 12.12 10.63
N SER A 25 23.03 12.54 9.79
CA SER A 25 22.07 13.60 10.09
C SER A 25 21.17 13.22 11.26
N PHE A 26 20.47 12.09 11.19
CA PHE A 26 19.54 11.67 12.24
C PHE A 26 20.23 11.34 13.55
N LEU A 27 21.35 10.61 13.53
CA LEU A 27 22.11 10.39 14.76
C LEU A 27 22.68 11.68 15.32
N GLY A 28 22.98 12.67 14.47
CA GLY A 28 23.39 13.98 14.94
C GLY A 28 22.30 14.71 15.70
N THR A 29 21.06 14.67 15.20
CA THR A 29 19.87 15.16 15.93
C THR A 29 19.65 14.38 17.22
N VAL A 30 19.73 13.04 17.18
CA VAL A 30 19.51 12.19 18.36
C VAL A 30 20.53 12.49 19.45
N THR A 31 21.81 12.55 19.09
CA THR A 31 22.91 12.71 20.06
C THR A 31 23.17 14.17 20.44
N GLY A 32 22.66 15.13 19.68
CA GLY A 32 23.01 16.54 19.78
C GLY A 32 24.47 16.85 19.37
N ARG A 33 25.09 15.98 18.56
CA ARG A 33 26.51 16.06 18.18
C ARG A 33 26.69 15.92 16.68
N ARG A 34 27.75 16.51 16.13
CA ARG A 34 28.11 16.28 14.72
C ARG A 34 28.67 14.86 14.55
N ILE A 35 28.05 14.06 13.69
CA ILE A 35 28.57 12.75 13.27
C ILE A 35 29.29 12.92 11.93
N PRO A 36 30.64 12.83 11.87
CA PRO A 36 31.36 12.96 10.61
C PRO A 36 31.17 11.74 9.71
N VAL A 37 31.04 11.99 8.41
CA VAL A 37 31.11 10.98 7.35
C VAL A 37 32.51 10.99 6.74
N GLY A 38 33.07 9.83 6.44
CA GLY A 38 34.27 9.73 5.63
C GLY A 38 34.64 8.31 5.23
N ARG A 39 35.85 8.10 4.72
CA ARG A 39 36.25 6.83 4.09
C ARG A 39 37.02 5.87 5.00
N GLU A 40 37.69 6.41 6.00
CA GLU A 40 38.56 5.66 6.88
C GLU A 40 37.92 5.48 8.26
N ARG A 41 38.20 4.32 8.86
CA ARG A 41 37.90 4.04 10.26
C ARG A 41 38.72 4.95 11.16
N ALA A 42 38.16 5.32 12.30
CA ALA A 42 38.81 6.12 13.31
C ALA A 42 38.74 5.44 14.69
N LYS A 43 39.45 6.01 15.66
CA LYS A 43 39.34 5.59 17.07
C LYS A 43 37.94 5.92 17.59
N GLY A 44 37.26 4.92 18.15
CA GLY A 44 35.89 5.03 18.63
C GLY A 44 34.97 4.05 17.88
N VAL A 45 33.70 4.42 17.76
CA VAL A 45 32.69 3.61 17.09
C VAL A 45 32.61 3.99 15.61
N ASN A 46 32.74 3.00 14.73
CA ASN A 46 32.59 3.20 13.29
C ASN A 46 31.29 2.56 12.79
N LEU A 47 30.44 3.35 12.14
CA LEU A 47 29.22 2.90 11.49
C LEU A 47 29.53 2.65 10.01
N LEU A 48 29.75 1.39 9.63
CA LEU A 48 30.18 0.98 8.30
C LEU A 48 28.95 0.83 7.40
N VAL A 49 28.77 1.77 6.47
CA VAL A 49 27.59 1.84 5.60
C VAL A 49 27.93 1.27 4.22
N GLY A 50 27.31 0.13 3.90
CA GLY A 50 27.44 -0.56 2.62
C GLY A 50 28.39 -1.78 2.64
N PRO A 51 28.18 -2.77 1.74
CA PRO A 51 29.04 -3.94 1.62
C PRO A 51 30.54 -3.65 1.50
N ALA A 52 30.95 -2.59 0.80
CA ALA A 52 32.37 -2.25 0.70
C ALA A 52 32.95 -1.80 2.06
N ALA A 53 32.21 -0.98 2.81
CA ALA A 53 32.64 -0.51 4.13
C ALA A 53 32.64 -1.67 5.14
N ALA A 54 31.66 -2.58 5.05
CA ALA A 54 31.59 -3.77 5.90
C ALA A 54 32.87 -4.63 5.84
N ARG A 55 33.50 -4.72 4.67
CA ARG A 55 34.75 -5.48 4.46
C ARG A 55 35.98 -4.91 5.17
N LEU A 56 35.91 -3.66 5.66
CA LEU A 56 36.96 -3.06 6.49
C LEU A 56 37.00 -3.63 7.91
N ALA A 57 35.90 -4.23 8.38
CA ALA A 57 35.82 -4.92 9.67
C ALA A 57 35.79 -6.44 9.52
N ASP A 58 35.14 -6.94 8.47
CA ASP A 58 35.06 -8.35 8.16
C ASP A 58 35.36 -8.59 6.67
N PRO A 59 36.62 -8.90 6.31
CA PRO A 59 37.02 -9.15 4.93
C PRO A 59 36.22 -10.24 4.22
N ALA A 60 35.57 -11.15 4.96
CA ALA A 60 34.74 -12.22 4.42
C ALA A 60 33.26 -11.81 4.24
N PHE A 61 32.89 -10.56 4.54
CA PHE A 61 31.51 -10.09 4.39
C PHE A 61 31.00 -10.26 2.95
N ASP A 62 29.86 -10.95 2.84
CA ASP A 62 29.15 -11.19 1.59
C ASP A 62 27.67 -10.77 1.71
N ALA A 63 27.20 -10.04 0.69
CA ALA A 63 25.80 -9.65 0.52
C ALA A 63 24.98 -10.71 -0.23
N GLY A 64 25.59 -11.84 -0.60
CA GLY A 64 24.95 -12.99 -1.22
C GLY A 64 23.67 -13.43 -0.49
N GLY A 65 22.65 -13.76 -1.28
CA GLY A 65 21.35 -14.22 -0.77
C GLY A 65 20.49 -13.13 -0.09
N LEU A 66 20.88 -11.85 -0.13
CA LEU A 66 20.05 -10.73 0.36
C LEU A 66 19.06 -10.20 -0.68
N GLY A 67 19.19 -10.62 -1.95
CA GLY A 67 18.41 -10.03 -3.04
C GLY A 67 18.67 -8.54 -3.17
N ALA A 68 17.66 -7.77 -3.58
CA ALA A 68 17.80 -6.33 -3.85
C ALA A 68 17.68 -5.43 -2.60
N GLU A 69 17.09 -5.97 -1.52
CA GLU A 69 16.62 -5.16 -0.39
C GLU A 69 16.84 -5.82 0.98
N GLY A 70 17.39 -7.04 1.02
CA GLY A 70 17.77 -7.67 2.29
C GLY A 70 18.89 -6.91 2.98
N ILE A 71 18.91 -6.98 4.30
CA ILE A 71 19.74 -6.17 5.19
C ILE A 71 20.55 -7.02 6.17
N VAL A 72 21.66 -6.45 6.62
CA VAL A 72 22.49 -6.95 7.71
C VAL A 72 22.84 -5.79 8.64
N LEU A 73 22.54 -5.96 9.93
CA LEU A 73 23.01 -5.10 11.02
C LEU A 73 23.86 -5.97 11.95
N ARG A 74 25.18 -5.74 11.99
CA ARG A 74 26.07 -6.63 12.75
C ARG A 74 27.20 -5.88 13.45
N SER A 75 27.37 -6.11 14.75
CA SER A 75 28.50 -5.58 15.51
C SER A 75 29.77 -6.38 15.21
N ALA A 76 30.88 -5.68 15.01
CA ALA A 76 32.21 -6.25 14.73
C ALA A 76 33.26 -5.49 15.56
N GLY A 77 33.45 -5.91 16.81
CA GLY A 77 34.27 -5.17 17.77
C GLY A 77 33.65 -3.80 18.08
N ASN A 78 34.37 -2.72 17.79
CA ASN A 78 33.87 -1.34 17.95
C ASN A 78 33.09 -0.84 16.72
N ASP A 79 32.98 -1.65 15.66
CA ASP A 79 32.27 -1.24 14.47
C ASP A 79 30.86 -1.82 14.44
N LEU A 80 29.96 -1.11 13.75
CA LEU A 80 28.64 -1.61 13.37
C LEU A 80 28.54 -1.64 11.85
N ILE A 81 28.31 -2.82 11.30
CA ILE A 81 28.01 -3.01 9.88
C ILE A 81 26.53 -2.74 9.65
N LEU A 82 26.25 -1.81 8.73
CA LEU A 82 24.93 -1.48 8.19
C LEU A 82 24.99 -1.65 6.67
N ALA A 83 24.69 -2.85 6.18
CA ALA A 83 24.88 -3.20 4.78
C ALA A 83 23.71 -4.04 4.25
N GLY A 84 23.56 -4.11 2.94
CA GLY A 84 22.51 -4.94 2.33
C GLY A 84 22.69 -5.16 0.84
N GLY A 85 21.68 -5.80 0.25
CA GLY A 85 21.58 -6.00 -1.20
C GLY A 85 21.43 -4.70 -1.99
N HIS A 86 21.79 -4.72 -3.28
CA HIS A 86 21.66 -3.56 -4.16
C HIS A 86 20.32 -3.63 -4.93
N PRO A 87 19.54 -2.53 -5.05
CA PRO A 87 19.95 -1.14 -4.81
C PRO A 87 19.57 -0.52 -3.45
N ARG A 88 18.69 -1.13 -2.65
CA ARG A 88 18.08 -0.47 -1.47
C ARG A 88 18.42 -1.10 -0.13
N GLY A 89 19.03 -2.29 -0.08
CA GLY A 89 19.31 -2.99 1.17
C GLY A 89 20.15 -2.17 2.16
N THR A 90 21.23 -1.52 1.73
CA THR A 90 22.03 -0.66 2.63
C THR A 90 21.21 0.50 3.20
N LEU A 91 20.40 1.16 2.35
CA LEU A 91 19.51 2.24 2.78
C LEU A 91 18.50 1.75 3.83
N TYR A 92 17.91 0.58 3.63
CA TYR A 92 16.98 -0.02 4.59
C TYR A 92 17.67 -0.55 5.85
N ALA A 93 18.93 -0.96 5.79
CA ALA A 93 19.71 -1.32 6.97
C ALA A 93 19.90 -0.10 7.90
N VAL A 94 20.23 1.06 7.31
CA VAL A 94 20.31 2.34 8.02
C VAL A 94 18.97 2.73 8.65
N TYR A 95 17.88 2.68 7.89
CA TYR A 95 16.56 3.04 8.44
C TYR A 95 16.08 2.05 9.50
N THR A 96 16.39 0.76 9.36
CA THR A 96 16.12 -0.23 10.44
C THR A 96 16.89 0.12 11.71
N PHE A 97 18.17 0.52 11.58
CA PHE A 97 18.97 0.92 12.74
C PHE A 97 18.39 2.17 13.42
N LEU A 98 18.05 3.19 12.63
CA LEU A 98 17.47 4.44 13.12
C LEU A 98 16.11 4.21 13.80
N GLU A 99 15.27 3.32 13.25
CA GLU A 99 13.97 3.00 13.84
C GLU A 99 14.11 2.18 15.12
N ASP A 100 14.77 1.03 15.04
CA ASP A 100 14.67 0.02 16.10
C ASP A 100 15.61 0.31 17.27
N TYR A 101 16.70 1.07 17.04
CA TYR A 101 17.71 1.33 18.05
C TYR A 101 17.84 2.82 18.40
N ALA A 102 17.73 3.74 17.42
CA ALA A 102 17.75 5.17 17.71
C ALA A 102 16.37 5.77 18.02
N GLY A 103 15.28 5.02 17.80
CA GLY A 103 13.91 5.43 18.14
C GLY A 103 13.28 6.43 17.16
N CYS A 104 13.86 6.62 15.97
CA CYS A 104 13.31 7.51 14.95
C CYS A 104 11.99 6.95 14.39
N ARG A 105 11.02 7.83 14.10
CA ARG A 105 9.75 7.49 13.45
C ARG A 105 9.37 8.55 12.44
N TRP A 106 8.88 8.13 11.28
CA TRP A 106 8.39 9.02 10.23
C TRP A 106 6.93 8.66 9.92
N TRP A 107 6.00 9.38 10.55
CA TRP A 107 4.56 9.13 10.48
C TRP A 107 3.98 9.61 9.15
N THR A 108 4.32 10.84 8.76
CA THR A 108 3.87 11.51 7.53
C THR A 108 4.97 12.42 7.00
N GLU A 109 4.74 13.11 5.89
CA GLU A 109 5.66 14.10 5.35
C GLU A 109 5.75 15.37 6.21
N LYS A 110 4.83 15.55 7.16
CA LYS A 110 4.77 16.70 8.09
C LYS A 110 5.01 16.30 9.55
N ALA A 111 5.10 15.00 9.86
CA ALA A 111 5.16 14.50 11.23
C ALA A 111 6.18 13.36 11.37
N SER A 112 7.14 13.56 12.26
CA SER A 112 8.16 12.58 12.62
C SER A 112 8.56 12.74 14.07
N CYS A 113 8.98 11.67 14.73
CA CYS A 113 9.61 11.70 16.04
C CYS A 113 11.10 11.36 15.89
N VAL A 114 11.98 12.27 16.28
CA VAL A 114 13.42 12.02 16.37
C VAL A 114 13.82 12.32 17.82
N PRO A 115 14.07 11.30 18.65
CA PRO A 115 14.24 11.51 20.09
C PRO A 115 15.58 12.18 20.39
N ALA A 116 15.61 13.11 21.35
CA ALA A 116 16.86 13.62 21.90
C ALA A 116 17.39 12.64 22.95
N ASN A 117 18.52 12.00 22.66
CA ASN A 117 19.25 11.10 23.54
C ASN A 117 20.77 11.36 23.44
N PRO A 118 21.32 12.34 24.19
CA PRO A 118 22.76 12.63 24.22
C PRO A 118 23.63 11.47 24.75
N GLY A 119 23.00 10.50 25.43
CA GLY A 119 23.63 9.28 25.93
C GLY A 119 23.45 8.07 25.02
N PHE A 120 22.96 8.25 23.78
CA PHE A 120 22.81 7.17 22.82
C PHE A 120 24.14 6.43 22.63
N ALA A 121 24.09 5.10 22.76
CA ALA A 121 25.22 4.21 22.58
C ALA A 121 24.82 3.12 21.58
N VAL A 122 25.73 2.81 20.67
CA VAL A 122 25.51 1.74 19.70
C VAL A 122 25.48 0.40 20.44
N PRO A 123 24.48 -0.48 20.19
CA PRO A 123 24.42 -1.76 20.86
C PRO A 123 25.65 -2.62 20.54
N LYS A 124 26.25 -3.20 21.58
CA LYS A 124 27.52 -3.95 21.48
C LYS A 124 27.38 -5.27 20.75
N GLU A 125 26.19 -5.87 20.81
CA GLU A 125 25.91 -7.20 20.27
C GLU A 125 24.68 -7.13 19.37
N LEU A 126 24.90 -6.87 18.08
CA LEU A 126 23.90 -7.00 17.03
C LEU A 126 24.34 -8.06 16.02
N ASN A 127 23.39 -8.88 15.60
CA ASN A 127 23.57 -9.83 14.50
C ASN A 127 22.22 -10.10 13.84
N ILE A 128 21.70 -9.10 13.15
CA ILE A 128 20.42 -9.16 12.42
C ILE A 128 20.72 -9.37 10.95
N ARG A 129 20.03 -10.34 10.36
CA ARG A 129 19.91 -10.53 8.92
C ARG A 129 18.43 -10.65 8.59
N HIS A 130 17.93 -9.81 7.69
CA HIS A 130 16.52 -9.83 7.28
C HIS A 130 16.42 -9.75 5.75
N VAL A 131 15.56 -10.59 5.18
CA VAL A 131 15.21 -10.56 3.75
C VAL A 131 13.70 -10.42 3.67
N PRO A 132 13.18 -9.33 3.06
CA PRO A 132 11.74 -9.10 3.02
C PRO A 132 11.04 -10.21 2.23
N ALA A 133 9.93 -10.72 2.77
CA ALA A 133 9.13 -11.77 2.11
C ALA A 133 8.50 -11.29 0.79
N LEU A 134 8.25 -9.99 0.70
CA LEU A 134 7.64 -9.32 -0.45
C LEU A 134 8.71 -8.51 -1.20
N GLU A 135 8.87 -8.73 -2.50
CA GLU A 135 9.74 -7.95 -3.39
C GLU A 135 9.11 -6.61 -3.80
N TYR A 136 7.78 -6.53 -3.84
CA TYR A 136 7.03 -5.33 -4.20
C TYR A 136 6.04 -4.95 -3.08
N ARG A 137 6.17 -3.72 -2.59
CA ARG A 137 5.43 -3.22 -1.43
C ARG A 137 4.95 -1.80 -1.70
N TRP A 138 3.64 -1.62 -1.82
CA TRP A 138 3.08 -0.30 -2.04
C TRP A 138 1.76 -0.08 -1.29
N PRO A 139 1.81 0.59 -0.13
CA PRO A 139 0.64 1.24 0.45
C PRO A 139 0.26 2.45 -0.40
N PHE A 140 -0.78 2.34 -1.22
CA PHE A 140 -1.17 3.39 -2.17
C PHE A 140 -2.13 4.40 -1.53
N TRP A 141 -1.59 5.13 -0.54
CA TRP A 141 -2.25 6.24 0.17
C TRP A 141 -1.54 7.57 -0.11
N THR A 142 -2.27 8.68 -0.20
CA THR A 142 -1.67 9.98 -0.55
C THR A 142 -0.52 10.42 0.39
N HIS A 143 -0.64 10.19 1.71
CA HIS A 143 0.34 10.66 2.70
C HIS A 143 1.68 9.93 2.66
N ILE A 144 1.69 8.59 2.78
CA ILE A 144 2.93 7.80 2.64
C ILE A 144 3.55 7.97 1.24
N ASN A 145 2.71 8.36 0.26
CA ASN A 145 3.10 8.69 -1.09
C ASN A 145 3.36 10.20 -1.35
N ALA A 146 3.55 11.03 -0.31
CA ALA A 146 3.73 12.49 -0.44
C ALA A 146 5.19 12.96 -0.61
N SER A 147 6.18 12.35 0.09
CA SER A 147 7.63 12.50 -0.22
C SER A 147 8.37 11.17 -0.52
N ALA A 148 9.34 11.18 -1.44
CA ALA A 148 10.22 10.02 -1.74
C ALA A 148 10.98 9.58 -0.48
N ASP A 149 11.49 10.55 0.30
CA ASP A 149 12.18 10.29 1.57
C ASP A 149 11.28 9.53 2.54
N LEU A 150 10.01 9.95 2.67
CA LEU A 150 9.05 9.27 3.56
C LEU A 150 8.83 7.81 3.15
N ALA A 151 8.74 7.54 1.84
CA ALA A 151 8.56 6.18 1.33
C ALA A 151 9.77 5.30 1.62
N VAL A 152 11.01 5.76 1.34
CA VAL A 152 12.21 4.95 1.60
C VAL A 152 12.50 4.77 3.09
N ARG A 153 12.26 5.81 3.91
CA ARG A 153 12.34 5.72 5.38
C ARG A 153 11.41 4.64 5.93
N ASN A 154 10.23 4.51 5.34
CA ASN A 154 9.26 3.46 5.67
C ASN A 154 9.37 2.19 4.80
N LYS A 155 10.46 2.02 4.04
CA LYS A 155 10.77 0.80 3.27
C LYS A 155 9.73 0.43 2.18
N VAL A 156 9.00 1.44 1.70
CA VAL A 156 8.07 1.38 0.57
C VAL A 156 8.84 1.55 -0.74
N ASN A 157 8.53 0.73 -1.77
CA ASN A 157 9.31 0.70 -3.01
C ASN A 157 8.50 0.85 -4.31
N GLY A 158 7.16 0.91 -4.26
CA GLY A 158 6.32 1.07 -5.45
C GLY A 158 6.19 2.47 -6.11
N PRO A 159 6.22 3.60 -5.34
CA PRO A 159 5.89 4.92 -5.87
C PRO A 159 6.76 5.42 -7.03
N ASP A 160 6.17 6.17 -7.97
CA ASP A 160 6.85 6.70 -9.16
C ASP A 160 8.02 7.64 -8.86
N ARG A 161 7.94 8.44 -7.79
CA ARG A 161 8.99 9.38 -7.39
C ARG A 161 10.28 8.73 -6.87
N LEU A 162 10.32 7.41 -6.74
CA LEU A 162 11.53 6.69 -6.34
C LEU A 162 12.50 6.44 -7.51
N ARG A 163 12.24 7.00 -8.70
CA ARG A 163 13.11 6.86 -9.89
C ARG A 163 14.52 7.41 -9.70
N ASP A 164 14.73 8.36 -8.79
CA ASP A 164 16.06 8.86 -8.49
C ASP A 164 16.95 7.71 -7.95
N PRO A 165 18.13 7.44 -8.55
CA PRO A 165 19.05 6.40 -8.11
C PRO A 165 19.46 6.47 -6.64
N LYS A 166 19.41 7.65 -6.00
CA LYS A 166 19.72 7.78 -4.57
C LYS A 166 18.71 7.08 -3.66
N TYR A 167 17.48 6.86 -4.16
CA TYR A 167 16.46 6.05 -3.48
C TYR A 167 16.50 4.59 -3.92
N GLY A 168 17.43 4.23 -4.81
CA GLY A 168 17.60 2.91 -5.38
C GLY A 168 16.56 2.52 -6.43
N GLY A 169 15.84 3.48 -7.03
CA GLY A 169 14.84 3.18 -8.06
C GLY A 169 13.50 2.69 -7.48
N ARG A 170 12.50 2.52 -8.35
CA ARG A 170 11.18 1.98 -7.99
C ARG A 170 11.03 0.51 -8.37
N MET A 171 10.16 -0.20 -7.68
CA MET A 171 9.53 -1.43 -8.16
C MET A 171 8.21 -1.10 -8.84
N SER A 172 7.79 -1.93 -9.80
CA SER A 172 6.53 -1.78 -10.52
C SER A 172 5.84 -3.13 -10.63
N HIS A 173 4.51 -3.12 -10.65
CA HIS A 173 3.69 -4.28 -11.04
C HIS A 173 3.33 -4.29 -12.54
N GLY A 174 3.86 -3.33 -13.31
CA GLY A 174 3.72 -3.25 -14.77
C GLY A 174 2.45 -2.54 -15.27
N GLY A 175 1.58 -2.07 -14.37
CA GLY A 175 0.25 -1.58 -14.73
C GLY A 175 -0.72 -2.72 -15.03
N VAL A 176 -1.89 -2.37 -15.56
CA VAL A 176 -2.98 -3.31 -15.89
C VAL A 176 -3.76 -2.80 -17.11
N HIS A 177 -4.65 -3.64 -17.62
CA HIS A 177 -5.54 -3.35 -18.75
C HIS A 177 -4.80 -2.89 -20.02
N THR A 178 -3.81 -3.68 -20.42
CA THR A 178 -2.86 -3.32 -21.48
C THR A 178 -3.21 -3.87 -22.86
N PHE A 179 -4.17 -4.78 -23.00
CA PHE A 179 -4.56 -5.34 -24.29
C PHE A 179 -4.86 -4.27 -25.35
N SER A 180 -5.76 -3.32 -25.07
CA SER A 180 -6.06 -2.24 -26.01
C SER A 180 -4.94 -1.20 -26.18
N ARG A 181 -3.91 -1.21 -25.32
CA ARG A 181 -2.73 -0.36 -25.49
C ARG A 181 -1.71 -1.01 -26.42
N LEU A 182 -1.52 -2.32 -26.29
CA LEU A 182 -0.59 -3.10 -27.11
C LEU A 182 -1.18 -3.40 -28.49
N ILE A 183 -2.48 -3.66 -28.57
CA ILE A 183 -3.23 -3.87 -29.81
C ILE A 183 -4.41 -2.87 -29.84
N PRO A 184 -4.17 -1.59 -30.21
CA PRO A 184 -5.23 -0.59 -30.28
C PRO A 184 -6.28 -0.94 -31.35
N PRO A 185 -7.59 -1.02 -30.99
CA PRO A 185 -8.64 -1.31 -31.95
C PRO A 185 -8.68 -0.34 -33.12
N ALA A 186 -8.44 0.96 -32.87
CA ALA A 186 -8.40 1.99 -33.89
C ALA A 186 -7.32 1.75 -34.96
N LYS A 187 -6.25 1.02 -34.63
CA LYS A 187 -5.16 0.68 -35.55
C LYS A 187 -5.42 -0.65 -36.28
N TYR A 188 -5.93 -1.65 -35.57
CA TYR A 188 -5.92 -3.03 -36.07
C TYR A 188 -7.29 -3.61 -36.42
N PHE A 189 -8.40 -3.12 -35.86
CA PHE A 189 -9.70 -3.78 -36.01
C PHE A 189 -10.24 -3.78 -37.44
N GLY A 190 -9.97 -2.71 -38.22
CA GLY A 190 -10.46 -2.59 -39.60
C GLY A 190 -9.86 -3.64 -40.54
N GLU A 191 -8.57 -3.93 -40.39
CA GLU A 191 -7.85 -4.90 -41.23
C GLU A 191 -7.83 -6.31 -40.61
N HIS A 192 -7.88 -6.40 -39.28
CA HIS A 192 -7.74 -7.63 -38.53
C HIS A 192 -8.85 -7.82 -37.48
N PRO A 193 -10.14 -7.87 -37.87
CA PRO A 193 -11.24 -8.07 -36.93
C PRO A 193 -11.12 -9.42 -36.18
N GLU A 194 -10.48 -10.42 -36.76
CA GLU A 194 -10.23 -11.75 -36.17
C GLU A 194 -9.22 -11.75 -35.00
N TRP A 195 -8.52 -10.64 -34.79
CA TRP A 195 -7.64 -10.43 -33.63
C TRP A 195 -8.42 -10.07 -32.36
N PHE A 196 -9.68 -9.67 -32.51
CA PHE A 196 -10.55 -9.24 -31.44
C PHE A 196 -11.60 -10.30 -31.14
N SER A 197 -12.31 -10.10 -30.02
CA SER A 197 -13.26 -11.09 -29.54
C SER A 197 -14.40 -11.33 -30.53
N GLU A 198 -14.74 -12.60 -30.68
CA GLU A 198 -16.01 -13.02 -31.26
C GLU A 198 -17.01 -13.15 -30.12
N LEU A 199 -18.07 -12.35 -30.13
CA LEU A 199 -19.18 -12.44 -29.19
C LEU A 199 -20.43 -12.73 -30.00
N GLN A 200 -21.13 -13.82 -29.68
CA GLN A 200 -22.35 -14.23 -30.39
C GLN A 200 -22.16 -14.30 -31.93
N GLY A 201 -20.99 -14.78 -32.37
CA GLY A 201 -20.64 -14.91 -33.79
C GLY A 201 -20.20 -13.61 -34.50
N ARG A 202 -20.13 -12.47 -33.80
CA ARG A 202 -19.67 -11.19 -34.35
C ARG A 202 -18.35 -10.75 -33.75
N ARG A 203 -17.41 -10.32 -34.59
CA ARG A 203 -16.16 -9.68 -34.15
C ARG A 203 -16.42 -8.28 -33.64
N THR A 204 -15.90 -7.97 -32.45
CA THR A 204 -16.08 -6.66 -31.83
C THR A 204 -14.89 -6.31 -30.91
N HIS A 205 -14.67 -5.01 -30.74
CA HIS A 205 -13.72 -4.44 -29.78
C HIS A 205 -14.42 -3.61 -28.69
N GLU A 206 -15.75 -3.46 -28.77
CA GLU A 206 -16.55 -2.71 -27.80
C GLU A 206 -16.78 -3.56 -26.54
N ARG A 207 -16.30 -3.09 -25.38
CA ARG A 207 -16.36 -3.83 -24.09
C ARG A 207 -15.91 -5.29 -24.22
N ALA A 208 -14.84 -5.49 -25.00
CA ALA A 208 -14.36 -6.80 -25.42
C ALA A 208 -12.86 -6.97 -25.18
N GLN A 209 -12.38 -8.19 -25.42
CA GLN A 209 -11.00 -8.60 -25.26
C GLN A 209 -10.34 -8.91 -26.61
N LEU A 210 -9.11 -9.43 -26.57
CA LEU A 210 -8.42 -9.97 -27.74
C LEU A 210 -8.72 -11.47 -27.94
N CYS A 211 -8.61 -11.93 -29.17
CA CYS A 211 -8.69 -13.34 -29.54
C CYS A 211 -7.37 -14.05 -29.22
N LEU A 212 -7.23 -14.56 -27.99
CA LEU A 212 -5.96 -15.11 -27.51
C LEU A 212 -5.47 -16.34 -28.29
N SER A 213 -6.34 -17.06 -28.99
CA SER A 213 -5.94 -18.17 -29.85
C SER A 213 -5.32 -17.75 -31.19
N ASN A 214 -5.40 -16.46 -31.57
CA ASN A 214 -4.88 -15.98 -32.84
C ASN A 214 -3.35 -15.82 -32.80
N GLY A 215 -2.64 -16.61 -33.60
CA GLY A 215 -1.18 -16.62 -33.64
C GLY A 215 -0.55 -15.38 -34.25
N ASP A 216 -1.24 -14.69 -35.15
CA ASP A 216 -0.74 -13.49 -35.84
C ASP A 216 -0.83 -12.29 -34.92
N MET A 217 -1.99 -12.12 -34.26
CA MET A 217 -2.18 -11.16 -33.18
C MET A 217 -1.13 -11.31 -32.09
N ARG A 218 -0.84 -12.54 -31.64
CA ARG A 218 0.18 -12.80 -30.62
C ARG A 218 1.56 -12.33 -31.05
N ARG A 219 1.94 -12.53 -32.32
CA ARG A 219 3.24 -12.09 -32.86
C ARG A 219 3.30 -10.56 -32.89
N GLU A 220 2.23 -9.91 -33.30
CA GLU A 220 2.15 -8.45 -33.32
C GLU A 220 2.18 -7.85 -31.90
N LEU A 221 1.42 -8.41 -30.95
CA LEU A 221 1.44 -7.99 -29.55
C LEU A 221 2.84 -8.13 -28.97
N THR A 222 3.50 -9.25 -29.22
CA THR A 222 4.89 -9.47 -28.79
C THR A 222 5.82 -8.42 -29.40
N ARG A 223 5.66 -8.07 -30.68
CA ARG A 223 6.47 -7.04 -31.36
C ARG A 223 6.28 -5.67 -30.70
N GLU A 224 5.04 -5.25 -30.48
CA GLU A 224 4.70 -3.97 -29.83
C GLU A 224 5.23 -3.93 -28.38
N LEU A 225 5.12 -5.04 -27.64
CA LEU A 225 5.67 -5.15 -26.30
C LEU A 225 7.20 -5.03 -26.30
N LYS A 226 7.91 -5.70 -27.21
CA LYS A 226 9.37 -5.55 -27.34
C LYS A 226 9.76 -4.10 -27.65
N ALA A 227 9.03 -3.43 -28.54
CA ALA A 227 9.26 -2.01 -28.83
C ALA A 227 9.05 -1.13 -27.58
N PHE A 228 7.99 -1.40 -26.82
CA PHE A 228 7.73 -0.70 -25.55
C PHE A 228 8.86 -0.90 -24.54
N ILE A 229 9.35 -2.14 -24.37
CA ILE A 229 10.45 -2.48 -23.45
C ILE A 229 11.74 -1.74 -23.84
N ARG A 230 12.12 -1.74 -25.12
CA ARG A 230 13.33 -1.02 -25.60
C ARG A 230 13.25 0.49 -25.32
N GLY A 231 12.07 1.08 -25.45
CA GLY A 231 11.84 2.49 -25.13
C GLY A 231 11.73 2.79 -23.63
N ASN A 232 11.51 1.78 -22.80
CA ASN A 232 11.27 1.92 -21.36
C ASN A 232 11.97 0.79 -20.59
N PRO A 233 13.31 0.79 -20.47
CA PRO A 233 14.04 -0.30 -19.82
C PRO A 233 13.84 -0.36 -18.29
N GLU A 234 13.23 0.68 -17.69
CA GLU A 234 13.19 0.88 -16.23
C GLU A 234 12.03 0.29 -15.41
N PRO A 235 11.05 -0.46 -15.95
CA PRO A 235 10.33 -1.44 -15.14
C PRO A 235 10.82 -2.86 -15.45
N ALA A 236 11.21 -3.61 -14.41
CA ALA A 236 11.49 -5.05 -14.56
C ALA A 236 10.20 -5.89 -14.77
N VAL A 237 9.02 -5.27 -14.66
CA VAL A 237 7.71 -5.93 -14.82
C VAL A 237 6.86 -5.16 -15.84
N TYR A 238 6.36 -5.87 -16.85
CA TYR A 238 5.52 -5.31 -17.91
C TYR A 238 4.18 -6.06 -17.98
N SER A 239 3.06 -5.34 -18.09
CA SER A 239 1.74 -6.00 -18.03
C SER A 239 1.23 -6.43 -19.40
N VAL A 240 0.76 -7.66 -19.48
CA VAL A 240 -0.01 -8.24 -20.59
C VAL A 240 -1.29 -8.81 -20.00
N SER A 241 -2.33 -7.97 -19.93
CA SER A 241 -3.56 -8.31 -19.22
C SER A 241 -4.82 -7.84 -19.94
N GLN A 242 -5.91 -8.56 -19.69
CA GLN A 242 -7.27 -8.23 -20.11
C GLN A 242 -7.63 -6.76 -19.87
N ASN A 243 -8.45 -6.21 -20.77
CA ASN A 243 -9.12 -4.92 -20.57
C ASN A 243 -10.10 -5.00 -19.38
N ASP A 244 -10.45 -3.85 -18.80
CA ASP A 244 -11.33 -3.74 -17.62
C ASP A 244 -12.82 -3.93 -17.94
N TRP A 245 -13.13 -5.02 -18.62
CA TRP A 245 -14.47 -5.43 -19.05
C TRP A 245 -14.52 -6.97 -19.12
N GLU A 246 -15.70 -7.55 -19.29
CA GLU A 246 -15.82 -8.95 -19.69
C GLU A 246 -15.55 -9.11 -21.20
N GLY A 247 -16.35 -9.93 -21.90
CA GLY A 247 -16.31 -10.04 -23.35
C GLY A 247 -15.08 -10.77 -23.89
N TYR A 248 -14.67 -11.87 -23.23
CA TYR A 248 -13.63 -12.76 -23.77
C TYR A 248 -14.09 -13.42 -25.08
N CYS A 249 -13.15 -13.75 -25.95
CA CYS A 249 -13.45 -14.30 -27.26
C CYS A 249 -14.10 -15.70 -27.17
N GLU A 250 -15.27 -15.86 -27.79
CA GLU A 250 -16.06 -17.10 -27.82
C GLU A 250 -15.80 -17.95 -29.06
N CYS A 251 -14.80 -17.62 -29.89
CA CYS A 251 -14.52 -18.38 -31.10
C CYS A 251 -14.18 -19.84 -30.78
N ALA A 252 -14.37 -20.75 -31.73
CA ALA A 252 -14.19 -22.19 -31.51
C ALA A 252 -12.80 -22.55 -30.96
N ALA A 253 -11.74 -21.89 -31.43
CA ALA A 253 -10.37 -22.12 -30.96
C ALA A 253 -10.15 -21.65 -29.51
N CYS A 254 -10.67 -20.47 -29.13
CA CYS A 254 -10.60 -19.98 -27.76
C CYS A 254 -11.39 -20.89 -26.81
N ARG A 255 -12.59 -21.34 -27.20
CA ARG A 255 -13.40 -22.28 -26.39
C ARG A 255 -12.68 -23.60 -26.18
N ALA A 256 -12.08 -24.17 -27.21
CA ALA A 256 -11.32 -25.42 -27.11
C ALA A 256 -10.12 -25.28 -26.14
N LEU A 257 -9.38 -24.18 -26.21
CA LEU A 257 -8.26 -23.91 -25.30
C LEU A 257 -8.72 -23.67 -23.85
N ALA A 258 -9.79 -22.89 -23.66
CA ALA A 258 -10.37 -22.66 -22.33
C ALA A 258 -10.86 -23.97 -21.70
N GLY A 259 -11.56 -24.82 -22.45
CA GLY A 259 -11.99 -26.14 -21.98
C GLY A 259 -10.82 -27.08 -21.64
N LYS A 260 -9.73 -27.01 -22.41
CA LYS A 260 -8.51 -27.79 -22.14
C LYS A 260 -7.82 -27.38 -20.82
N TYR A 261 -7.77 -26.08 -20.53
CA TYR A 261 -7.03 -25.54 -19.38
C TYR A 261 -7.92 -25.06 -18.23
N GLY A 262 -9.12 -25.62 -18.12
CA GLY A 262 -10.07 -25.39 -17.03
C GLY A 262 -11.05 -24.27 -17.30
N TRP A 263 -10.59 -23.07 -17.70
CA TRP A 263 -11.44 -21.94 -18.08
C TRP A 263 -10.64 -20.82 -18.77
N GLN A 264 -11.15 -19.59 -18.74
CA GLN A 264 -10.54 -18.40 -19.34
C GLN A 264 -9.18 -18.02 -18.73
N SER A 265 -8.96 -18.29 -17.44
CA SER A 265 -7.62 -18.15 -16.84
C SER A 265 -6.60 -19.08 -17.49
N GLY A 266 -7.04 -20.26 -17.96
CA GLY A 266 -6.19 -21.24 -18.63
C GLY A 266 -5.68 -20.76 -19.99
N ILE A 267 -6.56 -20.21 -20.82
CA ILE A 267 -6.15 -19.61 -22.09
C ILE A 267 -5.33 -18.32 -21.88
N MET A 268 -5.62 -17.54 -20.84
CA MET A 268 -4.80 -16.37 -20.47
C MET A 268 -3.36 -16.79 -20.15
N ILE A 269 -3.16 -17.78 -19.26
CA ILE A 269 -1.83 -18.28 -18.93
C ILE A 269 -1.16 -18.94 -20.14
N TRP A 270 -1.91 -19.69 -20.96
CA TRP A 270 -1.37 -20.26 -22.19
C TRP A 270 -0.85 -19.18 -23.15
N PHE A 271 -1.58 -18.07 -23.29
CA PHE A 271 -1.17 -16.94 -24.12
C PHE A 271 0.05 -16.22 -23.54
N VAL A 272 -0.03 -15.80 -22.28
CA VAL A 272 1.02 -15.01 -21.61
C VAL A 272 2.32 -15.80 -21.48
N ASN A 273 2.27 -17.11 -21.24
CA ASN A 273 3.47 -17.94 -21.21
C ASN A 273 4.24 -17.90 -22.54
N GLN A 274 3.54 -17.91 -23.68
CA GLN A 274 4.19 -17.84 -24.99
C GLN A 274 4.79 -16.46 -25.26
N VAL A 275 4.08 -15.39 -24.87
CA VAL A 275 4.63 -14.02 -24.97
C VAL A 275 5.88 -13.89 -24.08
N ALA A 276 5.80 -14.36 -22.84
CA ALA A 276 6.90 -14.32 -21.88
C ALA A 276 8.14 -15.10 -22.35
N GLU A 277 7.96 -16.21 -23.06
CA GLU A 277 9.05 -16.95 -23.69
C GLU A 277 9.77 -16.13 -24.76
N GLU A 278 9.03 -15.41 -25.61
CA GLU A 278 9.62 -14.58 -26.65
C GLU A 278 10.28 -13.31 -26.10
N ILE A 279 9.76 -12.78 -24.99
CA ILE A 279 10.38 -11.64 -24.27
C ILE A 279 11.67 -12.09 -23.59
N GLU A 280 11.71 -13.26 -22.93
CA GLU A 280 12.90 -13.77 -22.22
C GLU A 280 14.13 -13.89 -23.12
N LYS A 281 13.94 -14.19 -24.42
CA LYS A 281 15.03 -14.32 -25.42
C LYS A 281 15.83 -13.03 -25.61
N GLU A 282 15.20 -11.87 -25.41
CA GLU A 282 15.83 -10.56 -25.61
C GLU A 282 15.99 -9.77 -24.31
N PHE A 283 15.07 -9.96 -23.36
CA PHE A 283 15.00 -9.25 -22.09
C PHE A 283 14.92 -10.25 -20.93
N PRO A 284 16.02 -10.96 -20.59
CA PRO A 284 16.01 -12.04 -19.61
C PRO A 284 15.70 -11.60 -18.17
N SER A 285 15.85 -10.30 -17.87
CA SER A 285 15.49 -9.69 -16.58
C SER A 285 14.03 -9.22 -16.50
N ALA A 286 13.31 -9.20 -17.63
CA ALA A 286 11.91 -8.76 -17.67
C ALA A 286 10.97 -9.87 -17.22
N SER A 287 10.00 -9.50 -16.37
CA SER A 287 8.84 -10.33 -16.02
C SER A 287 7.59 -9.76 -16.66
N LEU A 288 6.64 -10.61 -17.01
CA LEU A 288 5.32 -10.18 -17.47
C LEU A 288 4.29 -10.33 -16.37
N SER A 289 3.50 -9.30 -16.10
CA SER A 289 2.34 -9.44 -15.23
C SER A 289 1.07 -9.71 -16.03
N THR A 290 0.13 -10.47 -15.46
CA THR A 290 -1.23 -10.63 -15.96
C THR A 290 -2.22 -10.69 -14.81
N LEU A 291 -3.52 -10.63 -15.10
CA LEU A 291 -4.57 -10.55 -14.08
C LEU A 291 -5.27 -11.90 -13.86
N ALA A 292 -5.59 -12.16 -12.60
CA ALA A 292 -6.59 -13.12 -12.15
C ALA A 292 -7.77 -12.35 -11.55
N TYR A 293 -8.62 -11.84 -12.43
CA TYR A 293 -9.64 -10.83 -12.13
C TYR A 293 -10.90 -11.08 -12.97
N MET A 294 -12.08 -10.92 -12.37
CA MET A 294 -13.37 -11.22 -13.01
C MET A 294 -13.40 -12.63 -13.62
N TYR A 295 -13.55 -12.75 -14.95
CA TYR A 295 -13.68 -14.03 -15.64
C TYR A 295 -12.39 -14.88 -15.67
N THR A 296 -11.23 -14.33 -15.29
CA THR A 296 -9.96 -15.06 -15.11
C THR A 296 -9.62 -15.33 -13.64
N ARG A 297 -10.57 -15.09 -12.73
CA ARG A 297 -10.34 -15.13 -11.28
C ARG A 297 -9.83 -16.48 -10.77
N SER A 298 -10.48 -17.58 -11.14
CA SER A 298 -10.14 -18.92 -10.65
C SER A 298 -8.92 -19.50 -11.35
N ALA A 299 -8.06 -20.19 -10.58
CA ALA A 299 -6.83 -20.76 -11.11
C ALA A 299 -7.09 -21.82 -12.20
N PRO A 300 -6.23 -21.90 -13.24
CA PRO A 300 -6.39 -22.86 -14.31
C PRO A 300 -5.95 -24.27 -13.89
N THR A 301 -6.29 -25.26 -14.72
CA THR A 301 -5.86 -26.65 -14.55
C THR A 301 -5.00 -27.10 -15.73
N GLY A 302 -4.08 -28.04 -15.50
CA GLY A 302 -3.29 -28.64 -16.60
C GLY A 302 -2.28 -27.69 -17.26
N ILE A 303 -2.00 -26.54 -16.65
CA ILE A 303 -0.98 -25.58 -17.11
C ILE A 303 -0.29 -24.96 -15.89
N ARG A 304 1.02 -24.72 -16.02
CA ARG A 304 1.85 -24.02 -15.02
C ARG A 304 2.24 -22.64 -15.53
N VAL A 305 2.29 -21.66 -14.64
CA VAL A 305 2.75 -20.30 -14.94
C VAL A 305 4.28 -20.31 -15.08
N ARG A 306 4.83 -19.61 -16.09
CA ARG A 306 6.29 -19.50 -16.26
C ARG A 306 6.94 -18.68 -15.14
N LYS A 307 8.23 -18.95 -14.86
CA LYS A 307 9.04 -18.26 -13.83
C LYS A 307 9.11 -16.73 -14.00
N ASN A 308 9.01 -16.24 -15.24
CA ASN A 308 9.04 -14.82 -15.58
C ASN A 308 7.62 -14.25 -15.81
N VAL A 309 6.58 -14.94 -15.32
CA VAL A 309 5.21 -14.45 -15.32
C VAL A 309 4.73 -14.27 -13.88
N ILE A 310 4.11 -13.13 -13.61
CA ILE A 310 3.51 -12.75 -12.34
C ILE A 310 2.00 -12.72 -12.53
N VAL A 311 1.26 -13.45 -11.71
CA VAL A 311 -0.21 -13.38 -11.72
C VAL A 311 -0.66 -12.46 -10.60
N GLN A 312 -1.42 -11.42 -10.94
CA GLN A 312 -1.94 -10.45 -9.98
C GLN A 312 -3.42 -10.72 -9.70
N LEU A 313 -3.72 -11.10 -8.46
CA LEU A 313 -5.08 -11.35 -7.96
C LEU A 313 -5.64 -10.07 -7.33
N CYS A 314 -6.93 -9.79 -7.55
CA CYS A 314 -7.64 -8.69 -6.86
C CYS A 314 -8.48 -9.23 -5.71
N SER A 315 -8.61 -8.51 -4.59
CA SER A 315 -9.46 -8.91 -3.45
C SER A 315 -10.77 -8.12 -3.35
N ILE A 316 -11.19 -7.42 -4.42
CA ILE A 316 -12.25 -6.40 -4.38
C ILE A 316 -13.60 -6.91 -3.84
N GLU A 317 -13.89 -8.20 -4.00
CA GLU A 317 -15.12 -8.85 -3.54
C GLU A 317 -15.07 -9.31 -2.07
N CYS A 318 -13.91 -9.19 -1.41
CA CYS A 318 -13.74 -9.60 -0.02
C CYS A 318 -14.43 -8.64 0.96
N SER A 319 -14.71 -9.15 2.15
CA SER A 319 -15.06 -8.33 3.30
C SER A 319 -13.81 -7.99 4.10
N PHE A 320 -13.57 -6.69 4.30
CA PHE A 320 -12.45 -6.14 5.07
C PHE A 320 -12.80 -5.87 6.54
N SER A 321 -13.97 -6.35 6.98
CA SER A 321 -14.38 -6.41 8.39
C SER A 321 -13.81 -7.63 9.12
N ALA A 322 -13.34 -8.63 8.39
CA ALA A 322 -12.76 -9.84 8.92
C ALA A 322 -11.50 -10.22 8.12
N PRO A 323 -10.54 -10.94 8.71
CA PRO A 323 -9.34 -11.39 7.98
C PRO A 323 -9.66 -12.17 6.70
N LEU A 324 -8.75 -12.18 5.73
CA LEU A 324 -8.90 -12.98 4.50
C LEU A 324 -9.06 -14.49 4.78
N GLU A 325 -8.58 -14.98 5.92
CA GLU A 325 -8.78 -16.37 6.37
C GLU A 325 -10.18 -16.66 6.94
N HIS A 326 -10.98 -15.63 7.19
CA HIS A 326 -12.35 -15.80 7.68
C HIS A 326 -13.28 -16.39 6.61
N GLU A 327 -14.30 -17.15 7.02
CA GLU A 327 -15.24 -17.85 6.11
C GLU A 327 -15.94 -16.92 5.10
N ARG A 328 -16.14 -15.66 5.45
CA ARG A 328 -16.67 -14.60 4.56
C ARG A 328 -15.86 -14.44 3.27
N ASN A 329 -14.56 -14.75 3.34
CA ASN A 329 -13.60 -14.59 2.25
C ASN A 329 -13.22 -15.95 1.63
N LEU A 330 -14.01 -17.02 1.86
CA LEU A 330 -13.70 -18.38 1.43
C LEU A 330 -13.46 -18.51 -0.08
N ALA A 331 -14.17 -17.75 -0.91
CA ALA A 331 -13.94 -17.74 -2.36
C ALA A 331 -12.52 -17.28 -2.70
N PHE A 332 -12.08 -16.15 -2.13
CA PHE A 332 -10.72 -15.65 -2.30
C PHE A 332 -9.67 -16.62 -1.77
N GLN A 333 -9.91 -17.25 -0.61
CA GLN A 333 -9.01 -18.26 -0.05
C GLN A 333 -8.82 -19.45 -0.98
N LYS A 334 -9.90 -19.95 -1.59
CA LYS A 334 -9.84 -21.05 -2.55
C LYS A 334 -9.01 -20.65 -3.77
N ASP A 335 -9.25 -19.46 -4.32
CA ASP A 335 -8.52 -18.96 -5.48
C ASP A 335 -7.03 -18.82 -5.19
N ILE A 336 -6.64 -18.12 -4.11
CA ILE A 336 -5.23 -17.87 -3.83
C ILE A 336 -4.47 -19.16 -3.56
N ARG A 337 -5.06 -20.09 -2.79
CA ARG A 337 -4.47 -21.42 -2.54
C ARG A 337 -4.34 -22.26 -3.81
N ALA A 338 -5.29 -22.13 -4.75
CA ALA A 338 -5.21 -22.82 -6.03
C ALA A 338 -4.13 -22.20 -6.94
N TRP A 339 -4.06 -20.86 -6.99
CA TRP A 339 -3.04 -20.14 -7.73
C TRP A 339 -1.62 -20.43 -7.21
N SER A 340 -1.41 -20.51 -5.89
CA SER A 340 -0.10 -20.84 -5.32
C SER A 340 0.42 -22.21 -5.73
N LYS A 341 -0.44 -23.13 -6.18
CA LYS A 341 -0.02 -24.46 -6.68
C LYS A 341 0.51 -24.43 -8.11
N VAL A 342 0.07 -23.46 -8.92
CA VAL A 342 0.39 -23.36 -10.35
C VAL A 342 1.32 -22.19 -10.68
N ALA A 343 1.56 -21.28 -9.73
CA ALA A 343 2.43 -20.12 -9.86
C ALA A 343 3.35 -19.94 -8.64
N ASP A 344 4.61 -19.63 -8.90
CA ASP A 344 5.63 -19.38 -7.86
C ASP A 344 5.76 -17.89 -7.48
N ARG A 345 5.18 -16.99 -8.29
CA ARG A 345 5.22 -15.54 -8.12
C ARG A 345 3.82 -14.95 -8.30
N LEU A 346 3.11 -14.76 -7.19
CA LEU A 346 1.82 -14.07 -7.17
C LEU A 346 2.00 -12.64 -6.67
N TYR A 347 1.26 -11.72 -7.27
CA TYR A 347 1.03 -10.39 -6.72
C TYR A 347 -0.43 -10.27 -6.29
N VAL A 348 -0.72 -9.39 -5.35
CA VAL A 348 -2.08 -9.07 -4.94
C VAL A 348 -2.31 -7.57 -5.03
N TRP A 349 -3.45 -7.23 -5.61
CA TRP A 349 -4.07 -5.92 -5.54
C TRP A 349 -5.13 -5.99 -4.44
N ASP A 350 -4.78 -5.51 -3.26
CA ASP A 350 -5.65 -5.46 -2.08
C ASP A 350 -6.28 -4.07 -1.92
N TYR A 351 -7.37 -3.98 -1.16
CA TYR A 351 -8.15 -2.74 -1.02
C TYR A 351 -8.37 -2.40 0.44
N VAL A 352 -8.05 -1.16 0.80
CA VAL A 352 -8.00 -0.73 2.21
C VAL A 352 -8.78 0.56 2.48
N THR A 353 -9.63 0.98 1.54
CA THR A 353 -10.45 2.21 1.65
C THR A 353 -11.89 1.98 1.18
N ASN A 354 -12.76 2.97 1.46
CA ASN A 354 -14.06 3.10 0.85
C ASN A 354 -14.01 4.14 -0.30
N PHE A 355 -14.05 3.69 -1.55
CA PHE A 355 -13.99 4.57 -2.73
C PHE A 355 -15.26 5.41 -2.90
N ARG A 356 -16.40 4.94 -2.34
CA ARG A 356 -17.65 5.69 -2.38
C ARG A 356 -17.65 6.85 -1.40
N HIS A 357 -17.00 6.68 -0.25
CA HIS A 357 -16.87 7.71 0.78
C HIS A 357 -15.51 7.63 1.48
N HIS A 358 -14.48 8.29 0.95
CA HIS A 358 -13.11 8.24 1.48
C HIS A 358 -13.01 8.71 2.94
N VAL A 359 -13.89 9.63 3.36
CA VAL A 359 -13.90 10.18 4.73
C VAL A 359 -14.79 9.37 5.70
N LEU A 360 -15.65 8.48 5.22
CA LEU A 360 -16.57 7.73 6.10
C LEU A 360 -15.81 6.76 7.01
N PRO A 361 -16.27 6.51 8.26
CA PRO A 361 -15.65 5.48 9.09
C PRO A 361 -15.58 4.14 8.37
N HIS A 362 -14.39 3.53 8.34
CA HIS A 362 -14.14 2.30 7.57
C HIS A 362 -13.29 1.33 8.41
N PRO A 363 -13.88 0.62 9.38
CA PRO A 363 -13.13 -0.12 10.41
C PRO A 363 -12.52 -1.43 9.88
N ASN A 364 -11.41 -1.30 9.15
CA ASN A 364 -10.61 -2.39 8.59
C ASN A 364 -9.14 -2.38 9.08
N LEU A 365 -8.83 -1.69 10.18
CA LEU A 365 -7.47 -1.60 10.72
C LEU A 365 -7.02 -2.94 11.33
N ARG A 366 -7.92 -3.63 12.03
CA ARG A 366 -7.62 -4.91 12.70
C ARG A 366 -7.25 -6.03 11.72
N VAL A 367 -7.69 -5.96 10.46
CA VAL A 367 -7.44 -7.02 9.46
C VAL A 367 -6.13 -6.86 8.70
N LEU A 368 -5.51 -5.68 8.72
CA LEU A 368 -4.31 -5.38 7.91
C LEU A 368 -3.16 -6.38 8.17
N GLY A 369 -2.84 -6.61 9.45
CA GLY A 369 -1.78 -7.55 9.85
C GLY A 369 -2.07 -8.99 9.43
N PRO A 370 -3.21 -9.58 9.85
CA PRO A 370 -3.64 -10.90 9.43
C PRO A 370 -3.66 -11.09 7.90
N ASN A 371 -4.16 -10.10 7.15
CA ASN A 371 -4.24 -10.16 5.69
C ASN A 371 -2.86 -10.23 5.04
N VAL A 372 -1.96 -9.30 5.38
CA VAL A 372 -0.59 -9.29 4.82
C VAL A 372 0.14 -10.60 5.13
N ARG A 373 -0.01 -11.12 6.36
CA ARG A 373 0.57 -12.41 6.76
C ARG A 373 0.03 -13.59 5.96
N PHE A 374 -1.29 -13.67 5.81
CA PHE A 374 -1.95 -14.70 5.01
C PHE A 374 -1.45 -14.68 3.56
N LEU A 375 -1.42 -13.49 2.94
CA LEU A 375 -0.95 -13.32 1.57
C LEU A 375 0.51 -13.78 1.43
N ALA A 376 1.40 -13.31 2.30
CA ALA A 376 2.82 -13.69 2.28
C ALA A 376 3.06 -15.20 2.43
N ALA A 377 2.16 -15.92 3.10
CA ALA A 377 2.21 -17.38 3.26
C ALA A 377 1.79 -18.17 2.01
N HIS A 378 1.27 -17.52 0.96
CA HIS A 378 0.67 -18.16 -0.22
C HIS A 378 1.37 -17.81 -1.55
N ASN A 379 2.71 -17.83 -1.58
CA ASN A 379 3.53 -17.48 -2.75
C ASN A 379 3.31 -16.04 -3.28
N VAL A 380 2.68 -15.17 -2.49
CA VAL A 380 2.61 -13.75 -2.82
C VAL A 380 3.97 -13.12 -2.56
N LYS A 381 4.50 -12.47 -3.61
CA LYS A 381 5.77 -11.73 -3.59
C LYS A 381 5.55 -10.23 -3.75
N GLY A 382 4.36 -9.77 -4.11
CA GLY A 382 4.06 -8.36 -4.24
C GLY A 382 2.67 -8.01 -3.76
N ILE A 383 2.54 -6.92 -3.00
CA ILE A 383 1.24 -6.43 -2.54
C ILE A 383 1.13 -4.93 -2.85
N PHE A 384 0.07 -4.59 -3.56
CA PHE A 384 -0.41 -3.23 -3.77
C PHE A 384 -1.67 -3.03 -2.94
N GLU A 385 -1.60 -2.17 -1.93
CA GLU A 385 -2.69 -1.88 -1.01
C GLU A 385 -3.37 -0.58 -1.45
N GLN A 386 -4.45 -0.68 -2.23
CA GLN A 386 -5.13 0.48 -2.77
C GLN A 386 -5.91 1.22 -1.68
N GLY A 387 -5.42 2.41 -1.33
CA GLY A 387 -6.05 3.34 -0.42
C GLY A 387 -6.71 4.53 -1.13
N ALA A 388 -7.05 5.56 -0.35
CA ALA A 388 -7.47 6.85 -0.90
C ALA A 388 -6.24 7.57 -1.48
N TYR A 389 -6.00 7.40 -2.78
CA TYR A 389 -4.84 7.95 -3.48
C TYR A 389 -5.14 9.30 -4.18
N THR A 390 -6.42 9.60 -4.40
CA THR A 390 -6.90 10.79 -5.12
C THR A 390 -7.11 12.00 -4.21
N THR A 391 -7.02 11.85 -2.89
CA THR A 391 -7.32 12.91 -1.94
C THR A 391 -6.65 12.73 -0.58
N ARG A 392 -6.47 13.82 0.16
CA ARG A 392 -6.00 13.85 1.56
C ARG A 392 -7.19 13.90 2.52
N GLY A 393 -6.95 13.66 3.81
CA GLY A 393 -7.99 13.73 4.85
C GLY A 393 -9.02 12.58 4.80
N ALA A 394 -8.77 11.55 4.00
CA ALA A 394 -9.51 10.30 4.08
C ALA A 394 -9.35 9.68 5.48
N GLU A 395 -10.34 8.90 5.91
CA GLU A 395 -10.37 8.36 7.27
C GLU A 395 -9.08 7.58 7.57
N PHE A 396 -8.37 7.97 8.64
CA PHE A 396 -7.11 7.39 9.10
C PHE A 396 -6.10 7.01 8.00
N ALA A 397 -5.98 7.84 6.96
CA ALA A 397 -5.11 7.60 5.81
C ALA A 397 -3.62 7.50 6.20
N GLU A 398 -3.18 8.35 7.13
CA GLU A 398 -1.82 8.37 7.66
C GLU A 398 -1.51 7.08 8.43
N LEU A 399 -2.43 6.69 9.33
CA LEU A 399 -2.31 5.48 10.14
C LEU A 399 -2.24 4.23 9.25
N ARG A 400 -3.16 4.07 8.29
CA ARG A 400 -3.13 2.93 7.36
C ARG A 400 -1.87 2.89 6.53
N GLY A 401 -1.48 4.03 5.95
CA GLY A 401 -0.28 4.14 5.14
C GLY A 401 0.98 3.71 5.90
N TRP A 402 1.12 4.17 7.15
CA TRP A 402 2.27 3.83 8.00
C TRP A 402 2.24 2.37 8.47
N VAL A 403 1.12 1.89 9.00
CA VAL A 403 0.98 0.50 9.49
C VAL A 403 1.21 -0.50 8.38
N LEU A 404 0.64 -0.28 7.19
CA LEU A 404 0.87 -1.13 6.03
C LEU A 404 2.34 -1.08 5.57
N ALA A 405 3.00 0.08 5.60
CA ALA A 405 4.42 0.13 5.25
C ALA A 405 5.28 -0.78 6.14
N LYS A 406 4.97 -0.84 7.44
CA LYS A 406 5.65 -1.74 8.39
C LYS A 406 5.30 -3.21 8.15
N LEU A 407 4.02 -3.53 8.03
CA LEU A 407 3.56 -4.90 7.80
C LEU A 407 4.04 -5.49 6.47
N LEU A 408 4.09 -4.69 5.41
CA LEU A 408 4.59 -5.15 4.12
C LEU A 408 6.11 -5.42 4.16
N TRP A 409 6.86 -4.68 4.97
CA TRP A 409 8.29 -4.95 5.17
C TRP A 409 8.52 -6.24 5.97
N ASP A 410 7.73 -6.44 7.02
CA ASP A 410 7.77 -7.63 7.87
C ASP A 410 6.34 -8.09 8.25
N PRO A 411 5.81 -9.09 7.54
CA PRO A 411 4.47 -9.65 7.80
C PRO A 411 4.32 -10.34 9.17
N SER A 412 5.40 -10.54 9.91
CA SER A 412 5.35 -11.14 11.25
C SER A 412 4.96 -10.16 12.34
N LEU A 413 5.05 -8.84 12.08
CA LEU A 413 4.75 -7.80 13.06
C LEU A 413 3.30 -7.85 13.58
N ASP A 414 3.12 -7.38 14.81
CA ASP A 414 1.82 -7.21 15.45
C ASP A 414 1.17 -5.91 14.99
N GLY A 415 0.14 -6.02 14.14
CA GLY A 415 -0.61 -4.86 13.63
C GLY A 415 -1.27 -4.02 14.72
N GLY A 416 -1.77 -4.64 15.80
CA GLY A 416 -2.37 -3.93 16.93
C GLY A 416 -1.35 -3.10 17.70
N ARG A 417 -0.13 -3.62 17.87
CA ARG A 417 0.99 -2.86 18.44
C ARG A 417 1.37 -1.67 17.56
N LEU A 418 1.45 -1.86 16.24
CA LEU A 418 1.74 -0.79 15.29
C LEU A 418 0.67 0.30 15.31
N ILE A 419 -0.60 -0.07 15.40
CA ILE A 419 -1.71 0.89 15.52
C ILE A 419 -1.57 1.72 16.80
N ARG A 420 -1.30 1.08 17.95
CA ARG A 420 -1.08 1.79 19.22
C ARG A 420 0.11 2.75 19.13
N GLU A 421 1.24 2.27 18.62
CA GLU A 421 2.46 3.06 18.46
C GLU A 421 2.22 4.30 17.58
N PHE A 422 1.56 4.12 16.43
CA PHE A 422 1.21 5.24 15.57
C PHE A 422 0.27 6.22 16.29
N VAL A 423 -0.80 5.72 16.91
CA VAL A 423 -1.81 6.60 17.51
C VAL A 423 -1.24 7.41 18.67
N GLU A 424 -0.45 6.78 19.55
CA GLU A 424 0.21 7.46 20.67
C GLU A 424 1.28 8.45 20.19
N GLY A 425 2.04 8.11 19.15
CA GLY A 425 3.08 8.99 18.60
C GLY A 425 2.55 10.14 17.74
N TYR A 426 1.48 9.91 16.99
CA TYR A 426 0.93 10.86 16.02
C TYR A 426 -0.11 11.80 16.64
N TYR A 427 -1.04 11.27 17.45
CA TYR A 427 -2.04 12.09 18.16
C TYR A 427 -1.57 12.55 19.54
N GLY A 428 -0.44 12.03 20.02
CA GLY A 428 0.15 12.37 21.31
C GLY A 428 -0.37 11.50 22.45
N PRO A 429 0.38 11.42 23.57
CA PRO A 429 0.12 10.47 24.65
C PRO A 429 -1.19 10.73 25.41
N ALA A 430 -1.69 11.98 25.43
CA ALA A 430 -2.92 12.35 26.11
C ALA A 430 -4.18 12.05 25.27
N ALA A 431 -4.15 12.39 23.97
CA ALA A 431 -5.29 12.18 23.08
C ALA A 431 -5.35 10.77 22.48
N GLY A 432 -4.19 10.13 22.27
CA GLY A 432 -4.06 8.79 21.68
C GLY A 432 -4.98 7.73 22.30
N PRO A 433 -5.06 7.58 23.64
CA PRO A 433 -5.96 6.61 24.27
C PRO A 433 -7.45 6.81 23.93
N HIS A 434 -7.88 8.05 23.67
CA HIS A 434 -9.25 8.35 23.27
C HIS A 434 -9.50 7.98 21.80
N VAL A 435 -8.53 8.23 20.92
CA VAL A 435 -8.58 7.84 19.51
C VAL A 435 -8.57 6.30 19.37
N LEU A 436 -7.77 5.59 20.17
CA LEU A 436 -7.76 4.12 20.20
C LEU A 436 -9.13 3.55 20.58
N ARG A 437 -9.77 4.09 21.63
CA ARG A 437 -11.12 3.67 22.02
C ARG A 437 -12.16 3.95 20.94
N TYR A 438 -12.00 5.03 20.17
CA TYR A 438 -12.88 5.31 19.03
C TYR A 438 -12.68 4.27 17.92
N ILE A 439 -11.42 3.95 17.60
CA ILE A 439 -11.09 2.88 16.65
C ILE A 439 -11.73 1.57 17.10
N ASP A 440 -11.57 1.18 18.37
CA ASP A 440 -12.15 -0.05 18.91
C ASP A 440 -13.67 -0.06 18.81
N LEU A 441 -14.35 1.02 19.22
CA LEU A 441 -15.81 1.16 19.12
C LEU A 441 -16.32 0.91 17.70
N MET A 442 -15.67 1.50 16.69
CA MET A 442 -16.13 1.35 15.30
C MET A 442 -15.89 -0.06 14.75
N HIS A 443 -14.80 -0.73 15.16
CA HIS A 443 -14.57 -2.12 14.79
C HIS A 443 -15.56 -3.06 15.49
N ASP A 444 -15.76 -2.89 16.79
CA ASP A 444 -16.69 -3.69 17.59
C ASP A 444 -18.13 -3.54 17.04
N ALA A 445 -18.51 -2.35 16.57
CA ALA A 445 -19.80 -2.10 15.94
C ALA A 445 -20.02 -2.89 14.64
N VAL A 446 -19.01 -2.96 13.76
CA VAL A 446 -19.08 -3.75 12.52
C VAL A 446 -19.10 -5.25 12.81
N GLU A 447 -18.28 -5.70 13.77
CA GLU A 447 -18.23 -7.09 14.20
C GLU A 447 -19.58 -7.54 14.80
N ALA A 448 -20.15 -6.75 15.72
CA ALA A 448 -21.43 -7.04 16.36
C ALA A 448 -22.62 -7.02 15.38
N GLY A 449 -22.58 -6.13 14.39
CA GLY A 449 -23.60 -6.07 13.33
C GLY A 449 -23.50 -7.20 12.31
N ASN A 450 -22.41 -7.96 12.32
CA ASN A 450 -22.08 -8.93 11.28
C ASN A 450 -22.05 -8.28 9.87
N ASP A 451 -21.68 -6.99 9.79
CA ASP A 451 -21.78 -6.18 8.58
C ASP A 451 -20.72 -6.58 7.54
N HIS A 452 -21.09 -6.63 6.26
CA HIS A 452 -20.12 -6.79 5.17
C HIS A 452 -19.46 -5.43 4.86
N LEU A 453 -18.19 -5.28 5.23
CA LEU A 453 -17.40 -4.10 4.91
C LEU A 453 -16.63 -4.29 3.59
N GLY A 454 -17.19 -3.81 2.48
CA GLY A 454 -16.54 -3.79 1.17
C GLY A 454 -15.98 -2.41 0.80
N CYS A 455 -15.47 -2.26 -0.43
CA CYS A 455 -14.85 -1.03 -0.93
C CYS A 455 -15.83 0.13 -1.23
N PHE A 456 -17.14 -0.11 -1.06
CA PHE A 456 -18.20 0.81 -1.50
C PHE A 456 -19.36 0.88 -0.50
N SER A 457 -19.06 0.85 0.80
CA SER A 457 -20.07 0.93 1.84
C SER A 457 -20.80 2.28 1.80
N GLU A 458 -22.13 2.28 1.95
CA GLU A 458 -22.94 3.50 2.00
C GLU A 458 -22.87 4.18 3.37
N HIS A 459 -23.15 5.49 3.41
CA HIS A 459 -23.30 6.22 4.68
C HIS A 459 -24.48 5.74 5.56
N THR A 460 -25.32 4.85 5.04
CA THR A 460 -26.44 4.19 5.74
C THR A 460 -26.08 2.82 6.32
N ALA A 461 -24.82 2.38 6.27
CA ALA A 461 -24.40 1.10 6.85
C ALA A 461 -24.78 0.98 8.33
N ALA A 462 -25.14 -0.23 8.78
CA ALA A 462 -25.78 -0.45 10.08
C ALA A 462 -24.86 -0.06 11.26
N PHE A 463 -23.56 -0.36 11.17
CA PHE A 463 -22.56 0.05 12.16
C PHE A 463 -22.46 1.58 12.35
N LEU A 464 -22.93 2.37 11.39
CA LEU A 464 -23.02 3.85 11.45
C LEU A 464 -24.37 4.30 12.06
N SER A 465 -24.79 3.64 13.15
CA SER A 465 -26.00 4.03 13.89
C SER A 465 -25.78 5.34 14.66
N PHE A 466 -26.86 5.99 15.09
CA PHE A 466 -26.78 7.18 15.93
C PHE A 466 -25.99 6.90 17.22
N GLU A 467 -26.25 5.77 17.88
CA GLU A 467 -25.64 5.38 19.16
C GLU A 467 -24.12 5.24 19.02
N ASN A 468 -23.67 4.53 17.98
CA ASN A 468 -22.24 4.33 17.73
C ASN A 468 -21.55 5.65 17.37
N LEU A 469 -22.15 6.46 16.49
CA LEU A 469 -21.59 7.74 16.08
C LEU A 469 -21.57 8.77 17.22
N ALA A 470 -22.60 8.80 18.07
CA ALA A 470 -22.65 9.69 19.23
C ALA A 470 -21.62 9.28 20.30
N ALA A 471 -21.46 7.97 20.56
CA ALA A 471 -20.42 7.47 21.45
C ALA A 471 -19.01 7.75 20.89
N GLY A 472 -18.81 7.57 19.58
CA GLY A 472 -17.57 7.91 18.90
C GLY A 472 -17.25 9.40 18.96
N TRP A 473 -18.25 10.26 18.75
CA TRP A 473 -18.08 11.71 18.90
C TRP A 473 -17.61 12.09 20.31
N LYS A 474 -18.19 11.50 21.35
CA LYS A 474 -17.77 11.75 22.74
C LYS A 474 -16.29 11.40 22.96
N LEU A 475 -15.82 10.30 22.39
CA LEU A 475 -14.42 9.88 22.48
C LEU A 475 -13.50 10.88 21.77
N LEU A 476 -13.86 11.31 20.56
CA LEU A 476 -13.06 12.25 19.77
C LEU A 476 -13.09 13.68 20.33
N ALA A 477 -14.20 14.11 20.94
CA ALA A 477 -14.26 15.38 21.66
C ALA A 477 -13.36 15.37 22.92
N ALA A 478 -13.31 14.24 23.62
CA ALA A 478 -12.39 14.09 24.74
C ALA A 478 -10.92 14.01 24.29
N ALA A 479 -10.65 13.44 23.11
CA ALA A 479 -9.33 13.50 22.49
C ALA A 479 -8.93 14.94 22.17
N GLU A 480 -9.85 15.75 21.63
CA GLU A 480 -9.60 17.15 21.28
C GLU A 480 -9.29 17.98 22.52
N ALA A 481 -10.10 17.83 23.58
CA ALA A 481 -9.83 18.48 24.87
C ALA A 481 -8.46 18.08 25.45
N ALA A 482 -8.05 16.82 25.32
CA ALA A 482 -6.74 16.36 25.76
C ALA A 482 -5.58 16.93 24.91
N ALA A 483 -5.86 17.42 23.70
CA ALA A 483 -4.89 18.00 22.78
C ALA A 483 -4.93 19.54 22.72
N GLU A 484 -5.84 20.22 23.44
CA GLU A 484 -6.13 21.65 23.31
C GLU A 484 -4.88 22.54 23.43
N GLY A 485 -3.95 22.19 24.33
CA GLY A 485 -2.70 22.92 24.53
C GLY A 485 -1.58 22.60 23.53
N SER A 486 -1.79 21.68 22.59
CA SER A 486 -0.77 21.23 21.64
C SER A 486 -1.08 21.71 20.22
N PRO A 487 -0.34 22.70 19.68
CA PRO A 487 -0.50 23.13 18.29
C PRO A 487 -0.09 22.03 17.29
N GLU A 488 0.65 21.01 17.75
CA GLU A 488 1.03 19.86 16.95
C GLU A 488 -0.10 18.83 16.86
N TYR A 489 -0.71 18.47 18.00
CA TYR A 489 -1.66 17.36 18.06
C TYR A 489 -3.10 17.78 17.80
N LEU A 490 -3.49 19.00 18.20
CA LEU A 490 -4.87 19.48 18.07
C LEU A 490 -5.39 19.39 16.63
N PRO A 491 -4.67 19.85 15.58
CA PRO A 491 -5.17 19.74 14.20
C PRO A 491 -5.37 18.28 13.76
N ARG A 492 -4.49 17.38 14.19
CA ARG A 492 -4.57 15.94 13.85
C ARG A 492 -5.82 15.32 14.47
N VAL A 493 -6.11 15.63 15.73
CA VAL A 493 -7.32 15.14 16.41
C VAL A 493 -8.59 15.73 15.77
N GLN A 494 -8.58 17.00 15.39
CA GLN A 494 -9.69 17.62 14.64
C GLN A 494 -9.92 16.94 13.29
N ALA A 495 -8.87 16.56 12.56
CA ALA A 495 -9.01 15.78 11.32
C ALA A 495 -9.65 14.40 11.58
N ALA A 496 -9.33 13.74 12.70
CA ALA A 496 -9.94 12.47 13.08
C ALA A 496 -11.45 12.55 13.40
N GLN A 497 -12.00 13.76 13.59
CA GLN A 497 -13.44 14.00 13.77
C GLN A 497 -14.23 14.02 12.46
N LEU A 498 -13.58 14.31 11.33
CA LEU A 498 -14.22 14.45 10.02
C LEU A 498 -15.13 13.26 9.66
N PRO A 499 -14.76 11.99 9.89
CA PRO A 499 -15.61 10.84 9.56
C PRO A 499 -16.96 10.85 10.25
N VAL A 500 -16.97 11.16 11.55
CA VAL A 500 -18.21 11.22 12.35
C VAL A 500 -19.05 12.42 11.94
N MET A 501 -18.42 13.60 11.75
CA MET A 501 -19.12 14.79 11.24
C MET A 501 -19.78 14.53 9.90
N TYR A 502 -19.06 13.89 8.97
CA TYR A 502 -19.57 13.55 7.64
C TYR A 502 -20.80 12.65 7.73
N ALA A 503 -20.75 11.58 8.52
CA ALA A 503 -21.88 10.67 8.69
C ALA A 503 -23.13 11.40 9.24
N PHE A 504 -22.97 12.27 10.24
CA PHE A 504 -24.07 13.09 10.75
C PHE A 504 -24.60 14.09 9.72
N LEU A 505 -23.73 14.77 8.97
CA LEU A 505 -24.15 15.73 7.95
C LEU A 505 -24.92 15.06 6.82
N MET A 506 -24.51 13.86 6.39
CA MET A 506 -25.20 13.09 5.35
C MET A 506 -26.59 12.60 5.79
N ARG A 507 -26.82 12.43 7.10
CA ARG A 507 -28.04 11.82 7.68
C ARG A 507 -28.70 12.69 8.77
N TRP A 508 -28.56 14.01 8.70
CA TRP A 508 -28.85 14.92 9.80
C TRP A 508 -30.24 14.75 10.43
N ASN A 509 -31.30 14.81 9.62
CA ASN A 509 -32.67 14.74 10.11
C ASN A 509 -33.02 13.34 10.65
N GLU A 510 -32.50 12.29 10.02
CA GLU A 510 -32.65 10.91 10.47
C GLU A 510 -32.02 10.72 11.85
N MET A 511 -30.77 11.16 12.01
CA MET A 511 -30.02 11.07 13.27
C MET A 511 -30.69 11.86 14.40
N ARG A 512 -31.22 13.05 14.11
CA ARG A 512 -31.99 13.83 15.08
C ARG A 512 -33.30 13.14 15.46
N GLY A 513 -34.00 12.54 14.49
CA GLY A 513 -35.19 11.75 14.75
C GLY A 513 -34.89 10.60 15.72
N ARG A 514 -33.80 9.87 15.46
CA ARG A 514 -33.35 8.77 16.33
C ARG A 514 -32.99 9.27 17.73
N ALA A 515 -32.22 10.35 17.85
CA ALA A 515 -31.84 10.94 19.14
C ALA A 515 -33.08 11.26 20.00
N LYS A 516 -34.10 11.90 19.40
CA LYS A 516 -35.37 12.20 20.08
C LYS A 516 -36.12 10.93 20.49
N GLN A 517 -36.19 9.94 19.60
CA GLN A 517 -36.89 8.68 19.84
C GLN A 517 -36.33 7.94 21.06
N ILE A 518 -35.01 7.96 21.26
CA ILE A 518 -34.34 7.27 22.37
C ILE A 518 -34.06 8.18 23.58
N GLY A 519 -34.48 9.46 23.53
CA GLY A 519 -34.22 10.43 24.59
C GLY A 519 -32.72 10.75 24.79
N ALA A 520 -31.90 10.62 23.75
CA ALA A 520 -30.46 10.92 23.81
C ALA A 520 -30.17 12.38 23.50
N ALA A 521 -29.12 12.93 24.12
CA ALA A 521 -28.61 14.26 23.82
C ALA A 521 -28.02 14.32 22.40
N TRP A 522 -28.22 15.44 21.72
CA TRP A 522 -27.59 15.71 20.43
C TRP A 522 -26.09 16.01 20.62
N PRO A 523 -25.17 15.29 19.96
CA PRO A 523 -23.73 15.40 20.25
C PRO A 523 -23.03 16.58 19.56
N LEU A 524 -23.63 17.11 18.48
CA LEU A 524 -23.04 18.18 17.66
C LEU A 524 -23.67 19.54 17.96
N ALA A 525 -23.16 20.61 17.34
CA ALA A 525 -23.81 21.90 17.35
C ALA A 525 -25.24 21.80 16.77
N GLU A 526 -26.15 22.65 17.25
CA GLU A 526 -27.56 22.61 16.83
C GLU A 526 -27.74 23.02 15.36
N ASP A 527 -26.97 24.00 14.90
CA ASP A 527 -27.00 24.48 13.52
C ASP A 527 -26.14 23.59 12.60
N ILE A 528 -26.80 22.93 11.64
CA ILE A 528 -26.13 22.11 10.62
C ILE A 528 -25.11 22.93 9.80
N ARG A 529 -25.38 24.21 9.55
CA ARG A 529 -24.47 25.08 8.77
C ARG A 529 -23.17 25.34 9.52
N ALA A 530 -23.24 25.47 10.84
CA ALA A 530 -22.05 25.60 11.68
C ALA A 530 -21.19 24.33 11.65
N VAL A 531 -21.81 23.15 11.77
CA VAL A 531 -21.09 21.85 11.64
C VAL A 531 -20.48 21.70 10.25
N HIS A 532 -21.23 22.04 9.20
CA HIS A 532 -20.76 21.98 7.83
C HIS A 532 -19.57 22.93 7.57
N ALA A 533 -19.65 24.17 8.06
CA ALA A 533 -18.54 25.12 7.96
C ALA A 533 -17.29 24.65 8.71
N ALA A 534 -17.46 24.05 9.89
CA ALA A 534 -16.36 23.45 10.64
C ALA A 534 -15.73 22.27 9.88
N PHE A 535 -16.56 21.39 9.30
CA PHE A 535 -16.10 20.28 8.47
C PHE A 535 -15.26 20.79 7.30
N LEU A 536 -15.78 21.74 6.51
CA LEU A 536 -15.07 22.27 5.35
C LEU A 536 -13.75 22.97 5.74
N ARG A 537 -13.71 23.67 6.88
CA ARG A 537 -12.48 24.30 7.37
C ARG A 537 -11.40 23.26 7.65
N ILE A 538 -11.73 22.20 8.39
CA ILE A 538 -10.78 21.13 8.74
C ILE A 538 -10.39 20.32 7.49
N ALA A 539 -11.37 19.93 6.67
CA ALA A 539 -11.11 19.18 5.43
C ALA A 539 -10.17 19.96 4.49
N ARG A 540 -10.35 21.28 4.35
CA ARG A 540 -9.46 22.13 3.54
C ARG A 540 -8.08 22.29 4.17
N SER A 541 -7.93 22.34 5.50
CA SER A 541 -6.61 22.39 6.12
C SER A 541 -5.80 21.11 5.91
N GLU A 542 -6.49 19.97 5.80
CA GLU A 542 -5.87 18.69 5.40
C GLU A 542 -5.56 18.60 3.90
N GLY A 543 -6.09 19.53 3.08
CA GLY A 543 -5.96 19.49 1.63
C GLY A 543 -6.88 18.45 0.98
N MET A 544 -8.01 18.14 1.60
CA MET A 544 -9.04 17.28 1.01
C MET A 544 -9.66 17.96 -0.21
N THR A 545 -9.76 17.19 -1.29
CA THR A 545 -10.25 17.63 -2.60
C THR A 545 -11.41 16.79 -3.09
N ARG A 546 -11.63 15.60 -2.54
CA ARG A 546 -12.66 14.66 -2.96
C ARG A 546 -13.24 13.94 -1.75
N LEU A 547 -14.53 13.65 -1.80
CA LEU A 547 -15.19 12.74 -0.86
C LEU A 547 -15.26 11.30 -1.41
N THR A 548 -15.08 11.13 -2.71
CA THR A 548 -15.17 9.86 -3.43
C THR A 548 -13.95 9.72 -4.35
N GLU A 549 -13.73 8.54 -4.93
CA GLU A 549 -12.62 8.33 -5.87
C GLU A 549 -12.75 9.22 -7.12
N TRP A 550 -13.99 9.45 -7.58
CA TRP A 550 -14.28 9.92 -8.94
C TRP A 550 -14.58 11.41 -9.04
N ILE A 551 -15.18 12.01 -8.00
CA ILE A 551 -15.76 13.36 -8.08
C ILE A 551 -14.93 14.35 -7.27
N GLU A 552 -14.51 15.44 -7.90
CA GLU A 552 -13.88 16.57 -7.20
C GLU A 552 -14.90 17.45 -6.47
N GLY A 553 -14.48 17.94 -5.31
CA GLY A 553 -15.26 18.82 -4.45
C GLY A 553 -16.16 18.09 -3.45
N PHE A 554 -17.05 18.87 -2.85
CA PHE A 554 -17.90 18.47 -1.72
C PHE A 554 -19.39 18.46 -2.08
N GLY A 555 -19.74 18.50 -3.37
CA GLY A 555 -21.11 18.74 -3.83
C GLY A 555 -22.16 17.79 -3.22
N ALA A 556 -21.84 16.50 -3.06
CA ALA A 556 -22.75 15.55 -2.41
C ALA A 556 -23.06 15.91 -0.95
N LEU A 557 -22.07 16.44 -0.23
CA LEU A 557 -22.23 16.92 1.14
C LEU A 557 -23.02 18.24 1.18
N ASP A 558 -22.67 19.18 0.29
CA ASP A 558 -23.37 20.47 0.16
C ASP A 558 -24.87 20.25 -0.10
N ASP A 559 -25.20 19.32 -1.00
CA ASP A 559 -26.58 18.94 -1.33
C ASP A 559 -27.30 18.29 -0.13
N ALA A 560 -26.62 17.42 0.62
CA ALA A 560 -27.19 16.81 1.82
C ALA A 560 -27.53 17.86 2.89
N VAL A 561 -26.61 18.81 3.14
CA VAL A 561 -26.81 19.91 4.09
C VAL A 561 -27.96 20.83 3.66
N LYS A 562 -28.03 21.18 2.36
CA LYS A 562 -29.11 22.00 1.80
C LYS A 562 -30.48 21.32 1.97
N LYS A 563 -30.56 20.01 1.68
CA LYS A 563 -31.81 19.24 1.85
C LYS A 563 -32.25 19.18 3.30
N ALA A 564 -31.32 18.94 4.23
CA ALA A 564 -31.63 18.88 5.66
C ALA A 564 -32.11 20.23 6.20
N GLY A 565 -31.47 21.34 5.83
CA GLY A 565 -31.83 22.70 6.27
C GLY A 565 -33.07 23.30 5.61
N ALA A 566 -33.63 22.66 4.56
CA ALA A 566 -34.91 23.05 3.97
C ALA A 566 -36.12 22.41 4.69
N GLY A 567 -35.88 21.39 5.53
CA GLY A 567 -36.91 20.66 6.27
C GLY A 567 -36.96 20.98 7.77
N SER A 568 -36.23 22.00 8.22
CA SER A 568 -36.18 22.48 9.62
C SER A 568 -37.08 23.68 9.87
#